data_AF-A0A7K2Q222-F1
#
_entry.id   AF-A0A7K2Q222-F1
#
_cell.length_a   1.000
_cell.length_b   1.000
_cell.length_c   1.000
_cell.angle_alpha   90.00
_cell.angle_beta   90.00
_cell.angle_gamma   90.00
#
_symmetry.space_group_name_H-M   'P 1'
#
loop_
_entity.id
_entity.type
_entity.pdbx_description
1 polymer ?
#
loop_
_entity_poly.entity_id
_entity_poly.type
_entity_poly.pdbx_seq_one_letter_code
_entity_poly.pdbx_strand_id
1 'polypeptide(L)' 'ALNITGGTETGHASGTYSHWNGYKLDFSKYTCLGTYIKNTFSYIGLRGDGAPQWKSGAGNVYADEGSHWDVTFYNCGGC' A
#
# COMPACT_ATOMS: atom_id res chain seq x y z
N ALA A 1 16.78 3.57 1.33
CA ALA A 1 16.66 2.11 1.40
C ALA A 1 15.18 1.74 1.51
N LEU A 2 14.79 0.63 0.86
CA LEU A 2 13.57 -0.16 1.04
C LEU A 2 13.60 -1.03 2.30
N ASN A 3 12.80 -0.83 3.35
CA ASN A 3 12.63 -1.86 4.41
C ASN A 3 11.23 -2.45 4.34
N ILE A 4 11.15 -3.70 3.91
CA ILE A 4 9.90 -4.46 3.81
C ILE A 4 9.61 -5.04 5.20
N THR A 5 8.40 -4.84 5.69
CA THR A 5 7.94 -5.30 7.00
C THR A 5 6.96 -6.46 6.91
N GLY A 6 6.36 -6.68 5.74
CA GLY A 6 5.39 -7.74 5.48
C GLY A 6 5.24 -7.96 3.98
N GLY A 7 5.01 -9.21 3.57
CA GLY A 7 4.92 -9.61 2.16
C GLY A 7 3.76 -10.56 1.94
N THR A 8 4.02 -11.70 1.29
CA THR A 8 3.03 -12.79 1.26
C THR A 8 2.98 -13.49 2.61
N GLU A 9 1.80 -13.51 3.25
CA GLU A 9 1.64 -13.96 4.63
C GLU A 9 0.57 -15.05 4.72
N THR A 10 0.95 -16.20 5.30
CA THR A 10 0.05 -17.35 5.39
C THR A 10 -1.14 -17.07 6.29
N GLY A 11 -2.35 -17.10 5.72
CA GLY A 11 -3.59 -16.84 6.46
C GLY A 11 -3.85 -15.38 6.81
N HIS A 12 -3.06 -14.42 6.30
CA HIS A 12 -3.23 -13.00 6.63
C HIS A 12 -3.98 -12.22 5.54
N ALA A 13 -5.14 -11.73 6.00
CA ALA A 13 -6.38 -11.36 5.32
C ALA A 13 -6.89 -12.34 4.24
N SER A 14 -8.13 -12.81 4.41
CA SER A 14 -8.90 -13.47 3.35
C SER A 14 -9.48 -12.43 2.39
N GLY A 15 -9.68 -12.80 1.12
CA GLY A 15 -10.17 -11.92 0.06
C GLY A 15 -9.23 -11.84 -1.14
N THR A 16 -9.73 -11.39 -2.29
CA THR A 16 -8.96 -11.40 -3.56
C THR A 16 -7.66 -10.60 -3.46
N TYR A 17 -7.72 -9.38 -2.93
CA TYR A 17 -6.57 -8.48 -2.79
C TYR A 17 -6.03 -8.52 -1.35
N SER A 18 -5.21 -9.52 -1.04
CA SER A 18 -4.66 -9.73 0.30
C SER A 18 -3.18 -10.08 0.30
N HIS A 19 -2.55 -10.06 1.48
CA HIS A 19 -1.18 -10.55 1.66
C HIS A 19 -1.07 -12.02 1.31
N TRP A 20 -2.03 -12.83 1.75
CA TRP A 20 -2.10 -14.25 1.43
C TRP A 20 -2.02 -14.52 -0.08
N ASN A 21 -2.78 -13.76 -0.87
CA ASN A 21 -2.82 -13.92 -2.33
C ASN A 21 -1.69 -13.16 -3.06
N GLY A 22 -0.76 -12.53 -2.33
CA GLY A 22 0.40 -11.83 -2.91
C GLY A 22 0.08 -10.46 -3.52
N TYR A 23 -1.07 -9.88 -3.21
CA TYR A 23 -1.48 -8.57 -3.73
C TYR A 23 -1.09 -7.41 -2.81
N LYS A 24 -0.50 -7.68 -1.65
CA LYS A 24 -0.16 -6.66 -0.67
C LYS A 24 1.29 -6.74 -0.21
N LEU A 25 1.87 -5.59 0.10
CA LEU A 25 3.23 -5.43 0.62
C LEU A 25 3.24 -4.32 1.67
N ASP A 26 3.87 -4.61 2.80
CA ASP A 26 4.08 -3.65 3.88
C ASP A 26 5.53 -3.16 3.90
N PHE A 27 5.73 -1.86 4.08
CA PHE A 27 7.07 -1.29 4.24
C PHE A 27 7.13 -0.10 5.19
N SER A 28 8.32 0.10 5.76
CA SER A 28 8.55 1.13 6.77
C SER A 28 8.42 2.57 6.24
N LYS A 29 8.09 3.49 7.15
CA LYS A 29 7.87 4.93 6.92
C LYS A 29 9.16 5.71 6.63
N TYR A 30 9.83 5.45 5.52
CA TYR A 30 10.93 6.31 5.09
C TYR A 30 10.41 7.65 4.55
N THR A 31 10.97 8.75 5.04
CA THR A 31 10.55 10.11 4.68
C THR A 31 10.54 10.34 3.17
N CYS A 32 11.58 9.95 2.44
CA CYS A 32 11.65 10.14 0.98
C CYS A 32 10.51 9.43 0.23
N LEU A 33 10.19 8.19 0.62
CA LEU A 33 9.11 7.42 0.00
C LEU A 33 7.75 7.99 0.36
N GLY A 34 7.54 8.32 1.64
CA GLY A 34 6.30 8.94 2.09
C GLY A 34 6.02 10.28 1.42
N THR A 35 7.05 11.13 1.28
CA THR A 35 6.95 12.40 0.55
C THR A 35 6.64 12.17 -0.93
N TYR A 36 7.31 11.21 -1.58
CA TYR A 36 7.03 10.87 -2.97
C TYR A 36 5.58 10.45 -3.19
N ILE A 37 5.07 9.53 -2.37
CA ILE A 37 3.67 9.05 -2.42
C ILE A 37 2.72 10.22 -2.27
N LYS A 38 2.87 11.03 -1.21
CA LYS A 38 1.95 12.13 -0.89
C LYS A 38 1.96 13.25 -1.93
N ASN A 39 3.09 13.47 -2.61
CA ASN A 39 3.22 14.54 -3.61
C ASN A 39 2.87 14.08 -5.03
N THR A 40 3.02 12.80 -5.35
CA THR A 40 2.90 12.29 -6.72
C THR A 40 1.57 11.57 -6.95
N PHE A 41 1.02 10.92 -5.93
CA PHE A 41 -0.18 10.09 -6.05
C PHE A 41 -1.42 10.86 -5.62
N SER A 42 -2.56 10.48 -6.17
CA SER A 42 -3.83 11.13 -5.86
C SER A 42 -4.34 10.67 -4.50
N TYR A 43 -4.56 11.60 -3.57
CA TYR A 43 -5.24 11.28 -2.33
C TYR A 43 -6.70 10.85 -2.60
N ILE A 44 -7.12 9.71 -2.06
CA ILE A 44 -8.46 9.13 -2.32
C ILE A 44 -9.35 9.04 -1.07
N GLY A 45 -8.90 9.59 0.06
CA GLY A 45 -9.66 9.61 1.30
C GLY A 45 -9.16 8.60 2.35
N LEU A 46 -10.02 8.30 3.32
CA LEU A 46 -9.73 7.37 4.41
C LEU A 46 -10.29 5.98 4.08
N ARG A 47 -9.51 4.94 4.36
CA ARG A 47 -9.96 3.54 4.37
C ARG A 47 -10.96 3.33 5.52
N GLY A 48 -11.74 2.24 5.48
CA GLY A 48 -12.79 1.96 6.47
C GLY A 48 -12.32 1.89 7.93
N ASP A 49 -11.02 1.72 8.18
CA ASP A 49 -10.37 1.74 9.48
C ASP A 49 -9.69 3.08 9.84
N GLY A 50 -9.84 4.10 8.99
CA GLY A 50 -9.33 5.45 9.19
C GLY A 50 -7.93 5.71 8.62
N ALA A 51 -7.29 4.73 7.98
CA ALA A 51 -5.98 4.92 7.36
C ALA A 51 -6.10 5.80 6.09
N PRO A 52 -5.39 6.94 5.96
CA PRO A 52 -5.42 7.75 4.75
C PRO A 52 -4.77 7.03 3.57
N GLN A 53 -5.33 7.22 2.37
CA GLN A 53 -4.96 6.47 1.17
C GLN A 53 -4.59 7.35 -0.03
N TRP A 54 -3.63 6.88 -0.82
CA TRP A 54 -3.20 7.48 -2.07
C TRP A 54 -3.21 6.44 -3.20
N LYS A 55 -3.66 6.84 -4.39
CA LYS A 55 -3.71 6.00 -5.58
C LYS A 55 -2.68 6.44 -6.60
N SER A 56 -1.82 5.53 -7.03
CA SER A 56 -0.85 5.79 -8.08
C SER A 56 -1.50 5.81 -9.47
N GLY A 57 -0.80 6.38 -10.46
CA GLY A 57 -1.25 6.37 -11.85
C GLY A 57 -1.43 4.97 -12.44
N ALA A 58 -0.76 3.97 -11.86
CA ALA A 58 -0.91 2.55 -12.20
C ALA A 58 -2.17 1.90 -11.60
N GLY A 59 -2.89 2.60 -10.72
CA GLY A 59 -4.09 2.10 -10.06
C GLY A 59 -3.86 1.44 -8.69
N ASN A 60 -2.62 1.32 -8.23
CA ASN A 60 -2.29 0.74 -6.93
C ASN A 60 -2.62 1.71 -5.79
N VAL A 61 -3.00 1.17 -4.64
CA VAL A 61 -3.44 1.95 -3.48
C VAL A 61 -2.44 1.79 -2.35
N TYR A 62 -2.02 2.92 -1.79
CA TYR A 62 -1.05 3.05 -0.72
C TYR A 62 -1.80 3.60 0.51
N ALA A 63 -1.96 2.79 1.54
CA ALA A 63 -2.56 3.16 2.82
C ALA A 63 -1.47 3.45 3.86
N ASP A 64 -1.62 4.58 4.54
CA ASP A 64 -0.76 4.97 5.66
C ASP A 64 -1.39 4.47 6.96
N GLU A 65 -0.96 3.31 7.47
CA GLU A 65 -1.48 2.73 8.71
C GLU A 65 -0.80 3.33 9.97
N GLY A 66 -0.11 4.46 9.82
CA GLY A 66 0.63 5.14 10.89
C GLY A 66 1.99 4.51 11.17
N SER A 67 2.05 3.19 11.40
CA SER A 67 3.31 2.48 11.68
C SER A 67 4.09 2.10 10.42
N HIS A 68 3.39 1.79 9.34
CA HIS A 68 3.95 1.38 8.04
C HIS A 68 3.03 1.80 6.90
N TRP A 69 3.50 1.60 5.67
CA TRP A 69 2.69 1.69 4.47
C TRP A 69 2.22 0.31 4.08
N ASP A 70 0.92 0.17 3.87
CA ASP A 70 0.27 -1.00 3.28
C ASP A 70 -0.05 -0.66 1.83
N VAL A 71 0.52 -1.41 0.88
CA VAL A 71 0.24 -1.22 -0.54
C VAL A 71 -0.53 -2.39 -1.09
N THR A 72 -1.66 -2.09 -1.72
CA THR A 72 -2.44 -3.06 -2.50
C THR A 72 -2.18 -2.84 -4.00
N PHE A 73 -1.69 -3.88 -4.66
CA PHE A 73 -1.47 -3.90 -6.10
C PHE A 73 -2.75 -4.37 -6.80
N TYR A 74 -3.34 -3.54 -7.66
CA TYR A 74 -4.54 -3.89 -8.44
C TYR A 74 -4.20 -4.19 -9.90
N ASN A 75 -3.11 -3.61 -10.38
CA ASN A 75 -2.61 -3.82 -11.73
C ASN A 75 -1.09 -3.82 -11.71
N CYS A 76 -0.47 -4.49 -12.68
CA CYS A 76 0.99 -4.59 -12.79
C CYS A 76 1.68 -3.30 -13.24
N GLY A 77 1.04 -2.13 -13.16
CA GLY A 77 1.66 -0.87 -13.62
C GLY A 77 1.03 -0.20 -14.84
N GLY A 78 -0.19 -0.56 -15.24
CA GLY A 78 -0.82 -0.03 -16.46
C GLY A 78 -0.41 -0.82 -17.70
N CYS A 79 -1.19 -1.85 -18.00
CA CYS A 79 -1.34 -2.42 -19.34
C CYS A 79 -2.71 -1.99 -19.87
#